data_AF-A0A9E1XYJ7-F1
#
_entry.id   AF-A0A9E1XYJ7-F1
#
_cell.length_a   1.000
_cell.length_b   1.000
_cell.length_c   1.000
_cell.angle_alpha   90.00
_cell.angle_beta   90.00
_cell.angle_gamma   90.00
#
_symmetry.space_group_name_H-M   'P 1'
#
loop_
_entity.id
_entity.type
_entity.pdbx_description
1 polymer ?
#
loop_
_entity_poly.entity_id
_entity_poly.type
_entity_poly.pdbx_seq_one_letter_code
_entity_poly.pdbx_strand_id
1 'polypeptide(L)'
;MRTILSLFSRSPFTFLQTHMNKVNDCVKEVPKMFEALVDGDFATIDVLVKKTSKLEHLADIAKQDIRNHLPKRMFLPVDRGAVLEVLTMQDSIADKAENIGVLLTYRQLTMPSGDFLETFQKFLDKNIDSFDTARLIVEEIDVLLQSSFGGVEAEKVKRLVDEVALKEHEADVLQRTLLQLIFDIGDDMTPPIFSLWQHLFGEISGISNISEKLAYKVRTMLDIS
;
A
#
# COMPACT_ATOMS: atom_id res chain seq x y z
N MET A 1 4.65 -4.41 27.83
CA MET A 1 3.61 -4.55 26.80
C MET A 1 2.61 -3.42 27.03
N ARG A 2 2.51 -2.43 26.13
CA ARG A 2 1.56 -1.30 26.31
C ARG A 2 0.17 -1.78 25.88
N THR A 3 -0.81 -1.68 26.76
CA THR A 3 -2.20 -2.09 26.50
C THR A 3 -2.83 -1.18 25.45
N ILE A 4 -3.63 -1.70 24.51
CA ILE A 4 -4.37 -0.90 23.50
C ILE A 4 -5.21 0.23 24.12
N LEU A 5 -5.74 0.03 25.33
CA LEU A 5 -6.40 1.08 26.13
C LEU A 5 -5.53 2.32 26.34
N SER A 6 -4.20 2.17 26.38
CA SER A 6 -3.26 3.31 26.46
C SER A 6 -3.08 4.04 25.11
N LEU A 7 -3.34 3.40 23.96
CA LEU A 7 -3.32 4.06 22.65
C LEU A 7 -4.52 5.00 22.48
N PHE A 8 -5.70 4.59 22.97
CA PHE A 8 -6.91 5.43 22.96
C PHE A 8 -6.85 6.65 23.91
N SER A 9 -5.85 6.71 24.80
CA SER A 9 -5.74 7.78 25.80
C SER A 9 -5.14 9.09 25.28
N ARG A 10 -4.61 9.12 24.04
CA ARG A 10 -4.00 10.33 23.44
C ARG A 10 -4.65 10.74 22.12
N SER A 11 -5.04 9.80 21.26
CA SER A 11 -5.92 10.06 20.11
C SER A 11 -6.79 8.83 19.79
N PRO A 12 -8.06 9.04 19.40
CA PRO A 12 -8.95 7.97 18.95
C PRO A 12 -8.58 7.36 17.59
N PHE A 13 -7.52 7.82 16.89
CA PHE A 13 -7.11 7.25 15.60
C PHE A 13 -5.68 6.69 15.58
N THR A 14 -4.94 6.75 16.70
CA THR A 14 -3.56 6.24 16.77
C THR A 14 -3.43 4.76 16.36
N PHE A 15 -4.50 3.97 16.49
CA PHE A 15 -4.51 2.59 16.03
C PHE A 15 -4.41 2.47 14.49
N LEU A 16 -5.03 3.39 13.72
CA LEU A 16 -4.92 3.41 12.26
C LEU A 16 -3.50 3.76 11.82
N GLN A 17 -2.86 4.71 12.51
CA GLN A 17 -1.46 5.06 12.26
C GLN A 17 -0.52 3.90 12.61
N THR A 18 -0.76 3.25 13.76
CA THR A 18 0.03 2.10 14.21
C THR A 18 -0.08 0.93 13.23
N HIS A 19 -1.30 0.66 12.74
CA HIS A 19 -1.52 -0.36 11.72
C HIS A 19 -0.87 0.02 10.38
N MET A 20 -1.04 1.27 9.92
CA MET A 20 -0.41 1.76 8.69
C MET A 20 1.13 1.66 8.72
N ASN A 21 1.77 1.83 9.88
CA ASN A 21 3.21 1.62 10.02
C ASN A 21 3.62 0.16 9.80
N LYS A 22 2.80 -0.80 10.22
CA LYS A 22 3.03 -2.23 9.95
C LYS A 22 2.83 -2.57 8.47
N VAL A 23 1.81 -1.98 7.85
CA VAL A 23 1.60 -2.08 6.40
C VAL A 23 2.81 -1.53 5.65
N ASN A 24 3.33 -0.38 6.08
CA ASN A 24 4.53 0.21 5.52
C ASN A 24 5.76 -0.73 5.62
N ASP A 25 5.89 -1.48 6.72
CA ASP A 25 6.99 -2.46 6.85
C ASP A 25 6.88 -3.55 5.76
N CYS A 26 5.66 -3.93 5.35
CA CYS A 26 5.44 -4.88 4.26
C CYS A 26 5.78 -4.26 2.90
N VAL A 27 5.25 -3.07 2.62
CA VAL A 27 5.42 -2.36 1.34
C VAL A 27 6.90 -2.06 1.07
N LYS A 28 7.69 -1.69 2.09
CA LYS A 28 9.13 -1.41 1.95
C LYS A 28 9.99 -2.61 1.58
N GLU A 29 9.46 -3.83 1.67
CA GLU A 29 10.18 -5.01 1.18
C GLU A 29 10.00 -5.23 -0.32
N VAL A 30 8.92 -4.69 -0.92
CA VAL A 30 8.62 -4.87 -2.35
C VAL A 30 9.77 -4.36 -3.25
N PRO A 31 10.31 -3.14 -3.07
CA PRO A 31 11.44 -2.70 -3.88
C PRO A 31 12.68 -3.59 -3.76
N LYS A 32 12.97 -4.07 -2.55
CA LYS A 32 14.12 -4.96 -2.29
C LYS A 32 13.97 -6.30 -3.00
N MET A 33 12.75 -6.81 -3.13
CA MET A 33 12.49 -8.04 -3.89
C MET A 33 12.81 -7.85 -5.37
N PHE A 34 12.46 -6.68 -5.93
CA PHE A 34 12.73 -6.37 -7.33
C PHE A 34 14.20 -6.01 -7.59
N GLU A 35 14.89 -5.38 -6.63
CA GLU A 35 16.36 -5.25 -6.67
C GLU A 35 17.03 -6.63 -6.74
N ALA A 36 16.65 -7.55 -5.85
CA ALA A 36 17.17 -8.92 -5.88
C ALA A 36 16.80 -9.67 -7.19
N LEU A 37 15.63 -9.40 -7.77
CA LEU A 37 15.25 -9.96 -9.07
C LEU A 37 16.12 -9.44 -10.21
N VAL A 38 16.48 -8.14 -10.21
CA VAL A 38 17.40 -7.55 -11.18
C VAL A 38 18.78 -8.21 -11.08
N ASP A 39 19.25 -8.49 -9.87
CA ASP A 39 20.53 -9.14 -9.61
C ASP A 39 20.51 -10.67 -9.84
N GLY A 40 19.33 -11.26 -10.05
CA GLY A 40 19.16 -12.71 -10.15
C GLY A 40 19.39 -13.46 -8.83
N ASP A 41 19.32 -12.76 -7.70
CA ASP A 41 19.53 -13.34 -6.36
C ASP A 41 18.22 -13.90 -5.77
N PHE A 42 17.82 -15.06 -6.28
CA PHE A 42 16.62 -15.76 -5.84
C PHE A 42 16.69 -16.22 -4.36
N ALA A 43 17.88 -16.41 -3.81
CA ALA A 43 18.04 -16.77 -2.40
C ALA A 43 17.64 -15.59 -1.50
N THR A 44 18.02 -14.36 -1.89
CA THR A 44 17.57 -13.14 -1.22
C THR A 44 16.07 -12.92 -1.39
N ILE A 45 15.50 -13.18 -2.58
CA ILE A 45 14.04 -13.14 -2.78
C ILE A 45 13.34 -14.06 -1.77
N ASP A 46 13.74 -15.33 -1.65
CA ASP A 46 13.12 -16.27 -0.71
C ASP A 46 13.16 -15.80 0.76
N VAL A 47 14.24 -15.12 1.15
CA VAL A 47 14.39 -14.54 2.49
C VAL A 47 13.44 -13.35 2.68
N LEU A 48 13.37 -12.46 1.69
CA LEU A 48 12.50 -11.29 1.71
C LEU A 48 11.03 -11.69 1.72
N VAL A 49 10.61 -12.66 0.91
CA VAL A 49 9.23 -13.17 0.89
C VAL A 49 8.82 -13.73 2.25
N LYS A 50 9.65 -14.58 2.85
CA LYS A 50 9.40 -15.10 4.22
C LYS A 50 9.34 -14.02 5.27
N LYS A 51 10.10 -12.93 5.10
CA LYS A 51 10.05 -11.77 5.99
C LYS A 51 8.74 -11.00 5.78
N THR A 52 8.33 -10.74 4.55
CA THR A 52 7.08 -10.04 4.24
C THR A 52 5.86 -10.79 4.73
N SER A 53 5.76 -12.12 4.54
CA SER A 53 4.65 -12.91 5.11
C SER A 53 4.60 -12.84 6.64
N LYS A 54 5.74 -12.72 7.32
CA LYS A 54 5.74 -12.51 8.78
C LYS A 54 5.25 -11.12 9.16
N LEU A 55 5.59 -10.10 8.37
CA LEU A 55 5.18 -8.73 8.60
C LEU A 55 3.68 -8.55 8.34
N GLU A 56 3.16 -9.13 7.26
CA GLU A 56 1.72 -9.20 6.93
C GLU A 56 0.97 -9.86 8.08
N HIS A 57 1.44 -11.02 8.56
CA HIS A 57 0.78 -11.72 9.66
C HIS A 57 0.71 -10.86 10.94
N LEU A 58 1.75 -10.08 11.21
CA LEU A 58 1.77 -9.13 12.33
C LEU A 58 0.85 -7.91 12.11
N ALA A 59 0.58 -7.53 10.85
CA ALA A 59 -0.41 -6.52 10.48
C ALA A 59 -1.83 -7.06 10.68
N ASP A 60 -2.14 -8.26 10.18
CA ASP A 60 -3.46 -8.89 10.34
C ASP A 60 -3.81 -9.12 11.82
N ILE A 61 -2.85 -9.60 12.64
CA ILE A 61 -3.04 -9.71 14.09
C ILE A 61 -3.43 -8.35 14.69
N ALA A 62 -2.75 -7.27 14.29
CA ALA A 62 -3.03 -5.94 14.80
C ALA A 62 -4.40 -5.43 14.33
N LYS A 63 -4.78 -5.67 13.07
CA LYS A 63 -6.12 -5.38 12.54
C LYS A 63 -7.19 -6.11 13.33
N GLN A 64 -7.01 -7.40 13.61
CA GLN A 64 -8.00 -8.18 14.35
C GLN A 64 -8.13 -7.69 15.80
N ASP A 65 -7.01 -7.33 16.43
CA ASP A 65 -6.99 -6.73 17.76
C ASP A 65 -7.74 -5.40 17.79
N ILE A 66 -7.52 -4.53 16.78
CA ILE A 66 -8.26 -3.27 16.62
C ILE A 66 -9.76 -3.54 16.45
N ARG A 67 -10.17 -4.47 15.59
CA ARG A 67 -11.58 -4.80 15.34
C ARG A 67 -12.30 -5.25 16.60
N ASN A 68 -11.63 -6.04 17.44
CA ASN A 68 -12.17 -6.57 18.69
C ASN A 68 -12.31 -5.51 19.78
N HIS A 69 -11.41 -4.52 19.81
CA HIS A 69 -11.38 -3.48 20.84
C HIS A 69 -12.01 -2.15 20.40
N LEU A 70 -12.36 -1.99 19.13
CA LEU A 70 -13.00 -0.78 18.63
C LEU A 70 -14.41 -0.62 19.25
N PRO A 71 -14.68 0.48 19.98
CA PRO A 71 -15.97 0.69 20.62
C PRO A 71 -17.13 0.62 19.63
N LYS A 72 -18.29 0.12 20.09
CA LYS A 72 -19.53 0.08 19.27
C LYS A 72 -20.04 1.47 18.89
N ARG A 73 -19.77 2.47 19.72
CA ARG A 73 -20.09 3.88 19.50
C ARG A 73 -18.81 4.69 19.68
N MET A 74 -18.46 5.44 18.65
CA MET A 74 -17.35 6.40 18.73
C MET A 74 -17.88 7.66 19.43
N PHE A 75 -17.06 8.28 20.28
CA PHE A 75 -17.38 9.58 20.90
C PHE A 75 -17.16 10.77 19.95
N LEU A 76 -16.78 10.50 18.70
CA LEU A 76 -16.51 11.46 17.64
C LEU A 76 -17.63 11.47 16.59
N PRO A 77 -17.77 12.55 15.79
CA PRO A 77 -18.69 12.61 14.66
C PRO A 77 -18.22 11.77 13.47
N VAL A 78 -17.66 10.59 13.73
CA VAL A 78 -17.12 9.68 12.71
C VAL A 78 -17.80 8.33 12.84
N ASP A 79 -18.25 7.79 11.70
CA ASP A 79 -18.89 6.50 11.64
C ASP A 79 -17.90 5.35 11.90
N ARG A 80 -18.30 4.38 12.72
CA ARG A 80 -17.48 3.20 13.03
C ARG A 80 -17.20 2.36 11.77
N GLY A 81 -18.17 2.26 10.88
CA GLY A 81 -18.03 1.56 9.60
C GLY A 81 -16.94 2.20 8.75
N ALA A 82 -16.95 3.52 8.61
CA ALA A 82 -15.91 4.25 7.88
C ALA A 82 -14.49 3.98 8.43
N VAL A 83 -14.31 3.95 9.75
CA VAL A 83 -13.03 3.58 10.38
C VAL A 83 -12.60 2.16 10.02
N LEU A 84 -13.53 1.21 10.05
CA LEU A 84 -13.25 -0.18 9.69
C LEU A 84 -12.96 -0.35 8.19
N GLU A 85 -13.56 0.47 7.34
CA GLU A 85 -13.24 0.52 5.91
C GLU A 85 -11.81 1.01 5.69
N VAL A 86 -11.38 2.08 6.37
CA VAL A 86 -9.96 2.54 6.32
C VAL A 86 -9.03 1.41 6.76
N LEU A 87 -9.31 0.77 7.90
CA LEU A 87 -8.49 -0.34 8.40
C LEU A 87 -8.42 -1.50 7.41
N THR A 88 -9.53 -1.82 6.74
CA THR A 88 -9.59 -2.88 5.72
C THR A 88 -8.74 -2.51 4.51
N MET A 89 -8.79 -1.25 4.06
CA MET A 89 -7.96 -0.79 2.93
C MET A 89 -6.47 -0.82 3.27
N GLN A 90 -6.08 -0.43 4.49
CA GLN A 90 -4.69 -0.52 4.94
C GLN A 90 -4.16 -1.95 4.86
N ASP A 91 -4.94 -2.89 5.37
CA ASP A 91 -4.60 -4.32 5.38
C ASP A 91 -4.50 -4.89 3.97
N SER A 92 -5.45 -4.58 3.09
CA SER A 92 -5.38 -5.00 1.69
C SER A 92 -4.12 -4.52 0.96
N ILE A 93 -3.48 -3.42 1.39
CA ILE A 93 -2.18 -3.01 0.84
C ILE A 93 -1.06 -3.95 1.30
N ALA A 94 -1.07 -4.40 2.55
CA ALA A 94 -0.12 -5.40 3.05
C ALA A 94 -0.29 -6.73 2.30
N ASP A 95 -1.53 -7.15 2.05
CA ASP A 95 -1.85 -8.34 1.24
C ASP A 95 -1.23 -8.25 -0.16
N LYS A 96 -1.28 -7.06 -0.80
CA LYS A 96 -0.62 -6.85 -2.10
C LYS A 96 0.88 -7.06 -2.02
N ALA A 97 1.54 -6.51 -1.00
CA ALA A 97 2.97 -6.70 -0.81
C ALA A 97 3.34 -8.18 -0.59
N GLU A 98 2.54 -8.94 0.16
CA GLU A 98 2.73 -10.38 0.32
C GLU A 98 2.52 -11.14 -0.99
N ASN A 99 1.42 -10.88 -1.69
CA ASN A 99 1.08 -11.55 -2.95
C ASN A 99 2.17 -11.35 -4.00
N ILE A 100 2.74 -10.14 -4.12
CA ILE A 100 3.89 -9.87 -5.00
C ILE A 100 5.04 -10.82 -4.66
N GLY A 101 5.40 -10.91 -3.38
CA GLY A 101 6.44 -11.82 -2.91
C GLY A 101 6.14 -13.27 -3.27
N VAL A 102 4.93 -13.76 -3.01
CA VAL A 102 4.50 -15.12 -3.34
C VAL A 102 4.61 -15.39 -4.84
N LEU A 103 4.15 -14.46 -5.69
CA LEU A 103 4.24 -14.58 -7.15
C LEU A 103 5.69 -14.74 -7.63
N LEU A 104 6.63 -14.01 -7.03
CA LEU A 104 8.07 -14.10 -7.35
C LEU A 104 8.68 -15.47 -7.00
N THR A 105 8.05 -16.26 -6.14
CA THR A 105 8.52 -17.63 -5.81
C THR A 105 8.04 -18.70 -6.79
N TYR A 106 7.03 -18.40 -7.61
CA TYR A 106 6.43 -19.43 -8.49
C TYR A 106 7.37 -19.87 -9.60
N ARG A 107 8.16 -18.95 -10.15
CA ARG A 107 9.18 -19.21 -11.17
C ARG A 107 10.32 -18.21 -11.03
N GLN A 108 11.52 -18.66 -11.35
CA GLN A 108 12.66 -17.77 -11.53
C GLN A 108 12.41 -16.89 -12.76
N LEU A 109 12.01 -15.65 -12.51
CA LEU A 109 11.85 -14.64 -13.54
C LEU A 109 13.21 -14.02 -13.86
N THR A 110 13.39 -13.65 -15.12
CA THR A 110 14.49 -12.79 -15.54
C THR A 110 13.89 -11.43 -15.86
N MET A 111 14.40 -10.38 -15.23
CA MET A 111 13.99 -9.01 -15.53
C MET A 111 14.45 -8.63 -16.95
N PRO A 112 13.54 -8.28 -17.88
CA PRO A 112 13.92 -7.79 -19.19
C PRO A 112 14.72 -6.47 -19.08
N SER A 113 15.79 -6.34 -19.86
CA SER A 113 16.68 -5.17 -19.86
C SER A 113 16.16 -4.00 -20.71
N GLY A 114 16.86 -2.86 -20.68
CA GLY A 114 16.57 -1.71 -21.52
C GLY A 114 15.32 -0.96 -21.08
N ASP A 115 14.52 -0.49 -22.05
CA ASP A 115 13.32 0.32 -21.82
C ASP A 115 12.32 -0.34 -20.85
N PHE A 116 12.24 -1.67 -20.85
CA PHE A 116 11.40 -2.40 -19.90
C PHE A 116 11.84 -2.16 -18.46
N LEU A 117 13.14 -2.36 -18.15
CA LEU A 117 13.68 -2.19 -16.80
C LEU A 117 13.50 -0.74 -16.32
N GLU A 118 13.83 0.24 -17.16
CA GLU A 118 13.67 1.65 -16.80
C GLU A 118 12.21 2.03 -16.54
N THR A 119 11.28 1.54 -17.37
CA THR A 119 9.85 1.77 -17.18
C THR A 119 9.33 1.04 -15.94
N PHE A 120 9.83 -0.17 -15.69
CA PHE A 120 9.45 -0.98 -14.53
C PHE A 120 9.87 -0.32 -13.22
N GLN A 121 11.09 0.23 -13.14
CA GLN A 121 11.56 0.96 -11.97
C GLN A 121 10.69 2.19 -11.70
N LYS A 122 10.40 3.01 -12.73
CA LYS A 122 9.50 4.17 -12.58
C LYS A 122 8.09 3.76 -12.14
N PHE A 123 7.57 2.67 -12.69
CA PHE A 123 6.26 2.13 -12.33
C PHE A 123 6.22 1.69 -10.87
N LEU A 124 7.22 0.94 -10.43
CA LEU A 124 7.35 0.50 -9.05
C LEU A 124 7.47 1.71 -8.11
N ASP A 125 8.39 2.64 -8.38
CA ASP A 125 8.60 3.83 -7.57
C ASP A 125 7.31 4.65 -7.43
N LYS A 126 6.56 4.82 -8.52
CA LYS A 126 5.30 5.57 -8.50
C LYS A 126 4.23 4.91 -7.62
N ASN A 127 4.16 3.59 -7.61
CA ASN A 127 3.26 2.84 -6.75
C ASN A 127 3.62 3.00 -5.26
N ILE A 128 4.91 2.94 -4.94
CA ILE A 128 5.41 3.13 -3.57
C ILE A 128 5.20 4.58 -3.12
N ASP A 129 5.49 5.56 -3.97
CA ASP A 129 5.26 6.98 -3.70
C ASP A 129 3.79 7.31 -3.44
N SER A 130 2.87 6.65 -4.16
CA SER A 130 1.42 6.80 -3.94
C SER A 130 1.02 6.30 -2.55
N PHE A 131 1.54 5.13 -2.15
CA PHE A 131 1.37 4.60 -0.81
C PHE A 131 1.94 5.52 0.28
N ASP A 132 3.16 6.03 0.08
CA ASP A 132 3.81 6.91 1.05
C ASP A 132 3.04 8.22 1.25
N THR A 133 2.49 8.81 0.18
CA THR A 133 1.62 9.99 0.31
C THR A 133 0.31 9.65 1.04
N ALA A 134 -0.31 8.50 0.75
CA ALA A 134 -1.51 8.07 1.47
C ALA A 134 -1.23 7.81 2.96
N ARG A 135 -0.03 7.31 3.30
CA ARG A 135 0.44 7.16 4.68
C ARG A 135 0.51 8.49 5.41
N LEU A 136 1.02 9.54 4.76
CA LEU A 136 1.03 10.89 5.34
C LEU A 136 -0.38 11.35 5.70
N ILE A 137 -1.39 11.08 4.86
CA ILE A 137 -2.79 11.43 5.16
C ILE A 137 -3.26 10.75 6.46
N VAL A 138 -2.91 9.48 6.67
CA VAL A 138 -3.25 8.76 7.92
C VAL A 138 -2.53 9.36 9.13
N GLU A 139 -1.29 9.80 8.97
CA GLU A 139 -0.53 10.47 10.03
C GLU A 139 -1.17 11.80 10.45
N GLU A 140 -1.78 12.53 9.52
CA GLU A 140 -2.41 13.83 9.78
C GLU A 140 -3.77 13.75 10.49
N ILE A 141 -4.38 12.55 10.62
CA ILE A 141 -5.73 12.39 11.20
C ILE A 141 -5.84 13.00 12.61
N ASP A 142 -4.80 12.86 13.43
CA ASP A 142 -4.78 13.39 14.80
C ASP A 142 -4.71 14.92 14.83
N VAL A 143 -3.96 15.50 13.88
CA VAL A 143 -3.80 16.95 13.74
C VAL A 143 -5.11 17.56 13.25
N LEU A 144 -5.75 16.91 12.28
CA LEU A 144 -7.08 17.27 11.79
C LEU A 144 -8.14 17.23 12.91
N LEU A 145 -8.09 16.23 13.77
CA LEU A 145 -9.00 16.14 14.90
C LEU A 145 -8.82 17.36 15.85
N GLN A 146 -7.59 17.80 16.08
CA GLN A 146 -7.31 18.98 16.92
C GLN A 146 -7.79 20.28 16.28
N SER A 147 -7.77 20.38 14.94
CA SER A 147 -8.29 21.53 14.20
C SER A 147 -9.79 21.44 13.88
N SER A 148 -10.52 20.50 14.49
CA SER A 148 -11.94 20.23 14.20
C SER A 148 -12.23 19.97 12.71
N PHE A 149 -11.30 19.30 12.04
CA PHE A 149 -11.32 18.92 10.63
C PHE A 149 -11.34 20.10 9.64
N GLY A 150 -10.97 21.30 10.09
CA GLY A 150 -10.89 22.50 9.26
C GLY A 150 -9.49 23.10 9.19
N GLY A 151 -9.40 24.23 8.50
CA GLY A 151 -8.18 25.06 8.48
C GLY A 151 -7.11 24.60 7.50
N VAL A 152 -5.86 24.97 7.82
CA VAL A 152 -4.68 24.73 6.96
C VAL A 152 -4.37 23.24 6.83
N GLU A 153 -4.71 22.49 7.87
CA GLU A 153 -4.56 21.06 8.06
C GLU A 153 -5.51 20.30 7.10
N ALA A 154 -6.77 20.75 7.02
CA ALA A 154 -7.75 20.21 6.08
C ALA A 154 -7.31 20.44 4.62
N GLU A 155 -6.83 21.65 4.30
CA GLU A 155 -6.28 21.98 2.99
C GLU A 155 -5.02 21.16 2.66
N LYS A 156 -4.19 20.84 3.66
CA LYS A 156 -3.05 19.94 3.48
C LYS A 156 -3.50 18.55 3.09
N VAL A 157 -4.50 17.97 3.77
CA VAL A 157 -5.01 16.65 3.42
C VAL A 157 -5.67 16.63 2.05
N LYS A 158 -6.43 17.66 1.66
CA LYS A 158 -6.96 17.77 0.28
C LYS A 158 -5.87 17.71 -0.77
N ARG A 159 -4.80 18.50 -0.60
CA ARG A 159 -3.65 18.48 -1.53
C ARG A 159 -2.98 17.11 -1.59
N LEU A 160 -2.82 16.44 -0.44
CA LEU A 160 -2.26 15.10 -0.41
C LEU A 160 -3.17 14.09 -1.13
N VAL A 161 -4.50 14.19 -1.00
CA VAL A 161 -5.44 13.33 -1.73
C VAL A 161 -5.29 13.53 -3.25
N ASP A 162 -5.23 14.78 -3.71
CA ASP A 162 -5.03 15.09 -5.13
C ASP A 162 -3.67 14.58 -5.63
N GLU A 163 -2.62 14.65 -4.79
CA GLU A 163 -1.29 14.11 -5.10
C GLU A 163 -1.29 12.57 -5.22
N VAL A 164 -2.00 11.86 -4.33
CA VAL A 164 -2.15 10.39 -4.42
C VAL A 164 -2.84 10.01 -5.74
N ALA A 165 -3.92 10.71 -6.10
CA ALA A 165 -4.66 10.48 -7.34
C ALA A 165 -3.81 10.74 -8.59
N LEU A 166 -3.01 11.81 -8.59
CA LEU A 166 -2.07 12.07 -9.68
C LEU A 166 -1.03 10.94 -9.80
N LYS A 167 -0.46 10.49 -8.68
CA LYS A 167 0.53 9.41 -8.67
C LYS A 167 -0.05 8.09 -9.15
N GLU A 168 -1.26 7.73 -8.71
CA GLU A 168 -1.98 6.56 -9.21
C GLU A 168 -2.18 6.63 -10.73
N HIS A 169 -2.61 7.78 -11.24
CA HIS A 169 -2.80 7.96 -12.68
C HIS A 169 -1.49 7.78 -13.47
N GLU A 170 -0.39 8.33 -12.97
CA GLU A 170 0.95 8.16 -13.55
C GLU A 170 1.40 6.69 -13.52
N ALA A 171 1.14 5.96 -12.42
CA ALA A 171 1.43 4.53 -12.31
C ALA A 171 0.62 3.73 -13.35
N ASP A 172 -0.66 4.05 -13.54
CA ASP A 172 -1.55 3.46 -14.53
C ASP A 172 -1.06 3.66 -15.97
N VAL A 173 -0.53 4.85 -16.28
CA VAL A 173 0.11 5.13 -17.59
C VAL A 173 1.32 4.23 -17.78
N LEU A 174 2.20 4.13 -16.77
CA LEU A 174 3.40 3.31 -16.84
C LEU A 174 3.07 1.81 -16.95
N GLN A 175 2.03 1.34 -16.26
CA GLN A 175 1.55 -0.04 -16.39
C GLN A 175 1.12 -0.36 -17.82
N ARG A 176 0.38 0.56 -18.48
CA ARG A 176 -0.02 0.38 -19.88
C ARG A 176 1.20 0.28 -20.80
N THR A 177 2.23 1.10 -20.56
CA THR A 177 3.49 1.02 -21.31
C THR A 177 4.21 -0.31 -21.06
N LEU A 178 4.29 -0.78 -19.81
CA LEU A 178 4.87 -2.08 -19.49
C LEU A 178 4.12 -3.24 -20.14
N LEU A 179 2.79 -3.15 -20.20
CA LEU A 179 1.98 -4.13 -20.91
C LEU A 179 2.34 -4.15 -22.40
N GLN A 180 2.46 -3.00 -23.06
CA GLN A 180 2.89 -2.94 -24.46
C GLN A 180 4.28 -3.58 -24.64
N LEU A 181 5.25 -3.20 -23.81
CA LEU A 181 6.61 -3.73 -23.88
C LEU A 181 6.67 -5.24 -23.64
N ILE A 182 5.92 -5.77 -22.67
CA ILE A 182 5.91 -7.22 -22.40
C ILE A 182 5.19 -8.00 -23.51
N PHE A 183 4.21 -7.42 -24.19
CA PHE A 183 3.59 -8.02 -25.38
C PHE A 183 4.56 -8.07 -26.56
N ASP A 184 5.36 -7.02 -26.77
CA ASP A 184 6.39 -6.98 -27.81
C ASP A 184 7.52 -8.00 -27.55
N ILE A 185 7.90 -8.21 -26.29
CA ILE A 185 8.83 -9.26 -25.86
C ILE A 185 8.16 -10.65 -25.85
N GLY A 186 6.83 -10.68 -25.73
CA GLY A 186 6.03 -11.86 -25.43
C GLY A 186 6.14 -12.98 -26.46
N ASP A 187 6.47 -12.66 -27.71
CA ASP A 187 6.71 -13.64 -28.79
C ASP A 187 7.87 -14.60 -28.47
N ASP A 188 8.83 -14.14 -27.65
CA ASP A 188 9.98 -14.94 -27.19
C ASP A 188 9.77 -15.52 -25.77
N MET A 189 8.63 -15.26 -25.13
CA MET A 189 8.31 -15.74 -23.78
C MET A 189 7.36 -16.94 -23.79
N THR A 190 7.54 -17.82 -22.80
CA THR A 190 6.54 -18.88 -22.56
C THR A 190 5.26 -18.30 -21.97
N PRO A 191 4.06 -18.81 -22.33
CA PRO A 191 2.79 -18.31 -21.80
C PRO A 191 2.70 -18.24 -20.26
N PRO A 192 3.25 -19.20 -19.49
CA PRO A 192 3.26 -19.09 -18.02
C PRO A 192 4.06 -17.90 -17.49
N ILE A 193 5.20 -17.58 -18.09
CA ILE A 193 6.05 -16.44 -17.66
C ILE A 193 5.37 -15.12 -18.03
N PHE A 194 4.81 -15.04 -19.23
CA PHE A 194 4.04 -13.88 -19.69
C PHE A 194 2.83 -13.60 -18.78
N SER A 195 2.10 -14.66 -18.39
CA SER A 195 0.98 -14.54 -17.45
C SER A 195 1.45 -14.10 -16.06
N LEU A 196 2.60 -14.59 -15.58
CA LEU A 196 3.13 -14.20 -14.28
C LEU A 196 3.49 -12.71 -14.22
N TRP A 197 4.08 -12.14 -15.28
CA TRP A 197 4.35 -10.70 -15.38
C TRP A 197 3.08 -9.86 -15.29
N GLN A 198 2.02 -10.25 -16.01
CA GLN A 198 0.74 -9.54 -15.95
C GLN A 198 0.14 -9.55 -14.53
N HIS A 199 0.20 -10.68 -13.84
CA HIS A 199 -0.25 -10.76 -12.44
C HIS A 199 0.59 -9.87 -11.52
N LEU A 200 1.93 -9.85 -11.70
CA LEU A 200 2.80 -8.96 -10.94
C LEU A 200 2.45 -7.49 -11.16
N PHE A 201 2.21 -7.06 -12.41
CA PHE A 201 1.77 -5.70 -12.68
C PHE A 201 0.44 -5.38 -11.98
N GLY A 202 -0.51 -6.30 -12.00
CA GLY A 202 -1.80 -6.13 -11.31
C GLY A 202 -1.66 -6.00 -9.79
N GLU A 203 -0.81 -6.80 -9.16
CA GLU A 203 -0.59 -6.71 -7.71
C GLU A 203 0.18 -5.44 -7.32
N ILE A 204 1.18 -5.01 -8.12
CA ILE A 204 1.91 -3.76 -7.89
C ILE A 204 0.96 -2.56 -8.02
N SER A 205 0.19 -2.44 -9.12
CA SER A 205 -0.82 -1.38 -9.27
C SER A 205 -1.88 -1.42 -8.17
N GLY A 206 -2.15 -2.60 -7.60
CA GLY A 206 -3.02 -2.75 -6.45
C GLY A 206 -2.61 -1.86 -5.27
N ILE A 207 -1.31 -1.60 -5.09
CA ILE A 207 -0.79 -0.74 -4.01
C ILE A 207 -1.26 0.70 -4.19
N SER A 208 -1.03 1.33 -5.35
CA SER A 208 -1.49 2.71 -5.60
C SER A 208 -3.00 2.81 -5.60
N ASN A 209 -3.70 1.84 -6.20
CA ASN A 209 -5.15 1.92 -6.38
C ASN A 209 -5.90 1.80 -5.05
N ILE A 210 -5.38 1.01 -4.10
CA ILE A 210 -5.93 0.95 -2.75
C ILE A 210 -5.51 2.18 -1.94
N SER A 211 -4.29 2.70 -2.13
CA SER A 211 -3.81 3.92 -1.48
C SER A 211 -4.66 5.15 -1.83
N GLU A 212 -5.05 5.29 -3.10
CA GLU A 212 -5.97 6.33 -3.56
C GLU A 212 -7.35 6.21 -2.89
N LYS A 213 -7.93 5.00 -2.89
CA LYS A 213 -9.22 4.73 -2.22
C LYS A 213 -9.15 5.04 -0.73
N LEU A 214 -8.05 4.69 -0.08
CA LEU A 214 -7.80 4.98 1.33
C LEU A 214 -7.76 6.50 1.55
N ALA A 215 -7.04 7.25 0.72
CA ALA A 215 -6.95 8.69 0.79
C ALA A 215 -8.34 9.36 0.71
N TYR A 216 -9.15 8.99 -0.28
CA TYR A 216 -10.53 9.47 -0.38
C TYR A 216 -11.41 9.02 0.78
N LYS A 217 -11.22 7.81 1.30
CA LYS A 217 -11.99 7.32 2.43
C LYS A 217 -11.68 8.12 3.69
N VAL A 218 -10.42 8.44 3.96
CA VAL A 218 -10.04 9.31 5.08
C VAL A 218 -10.64 10.70 4.92
N ARG A 219 -10.55 11.30 3.71
CA ARG A 219 -11.17 12.61 3.43
C ARG A 219 -12.67 12.63 3.72
N THR A 220 -13.40 11.64 3.22
CA THR A 220 -14.86 11.55 3.37
C THR A 220 -15.28 11.17 4.79
N MET A 221 -14.52 10.31 5.47
CA MET A 221 -14.72 9.95 6.88
C MET A 221 -14.66 11.17 7.80
N LEU A 222 -13.84 12.16 7.46
CA LEU A 222 -13.62 13.37 8.27
C LEU A 222 -14.43 14.58 7.78
N ASP A 223 -15.32 14.38 6.80
CA ASP A 223 -16.13 15.44 6.18
C ASP A 223 -15.31 16.66 5.72
N ILE A 224 -14.12 16.41 5.16
CA ILE A 224 -13.24 17.45 4.65
C ILE A 224 -13.76 17.88 3.27
N SER A 225 -14.65 18.88 3.29
CA SER A 225 -15.28 19.48 2.11
C SER A 225 -14.28 20.25 1.28
#